data_AF-A0A2V6NLD1-F1
#
_entry.id   AF-A0A2V6NLD1-F1
#
_cell.length_a   1.000
_cell.length_b   1.000
_cell.length_c   1.000
_cell.angle_alpha   90.00
_cell.angle_beta   90.00
_cell.angle_gamma   90.00
#
_symmetry.space_group_name_H-M   'P 1'
#
loop_
_entity.id
_entity.type
_entity.pdbx_description
1 polymer ?
#
loop_
_entity_poly.entity_id
_entity_poly.type
_entity_poly.pdbx_seq_one_letter_code
_entity_poly.pdbx_strand_id
1 'polypeptide(L)'
;RLIGKSFPNSGIEILLHNLADPSHSLIVLENNVTGRHLRDGTTNLLIDLKKRQLLHEDKLNYELNIGARRFKCTTIPILRKDFGIVGAICINIDANDLTDEVMQSKERIEA
;
A
#
# COMPACT_ATOMS: atom_id res chain seq x y z
N ARG A 1 -0.73 18.91 -6.86
CA ARG A 1 -1.68 18.18 -5.96
C ARG A 1 -0.94 16.99 -5.35
N LEU A 2 -1.25 16.61 -4.11
CA LEU A 2 -0.65 15.44 -3.44
C LEU A 2 -1.37 14.17 -3.88
N ILE A 3 -0.63 13.10 -4.20
CA ILE A 3 -1.20 11.84 -4.73
C ILE A 3 -2.24 11.21 -3.80
N GLY A 4 -1.99 11.18 -2.49
CA GLY A 4 -2.94 10.68 -1.48
C GLY A 4 -4.31 11.37 -1.52
N LYS A 5 -4.28 12.70 -1.71
CA LYS A 5 -5.48 13.54 -1.76
C LYS A 5 -6.22 13.49 -3.10
N SER A 6 -5.67 12.82 -4.10
CA SER A 6 -6.33 12.64 -5.40
C SER A 6 -7.42 11.57 -5.38
N PHE A 7 -7.49 10.76 -4.32
CA PHE A 7 -8.35 9.56 -4.25
C PHE A 7 -9.33 9.56 -3.05
N PRO A 8 -10.04 10.66 -2.76
CA PRO A 8 -10.99 10.68 -1.64
C PRO A 8 -12.12 9.66 -1.87
N ASN A 9 -12.48 8.89 -0.84
CA ASN A 9 -13.62 7.96 -0.83
C ASN A 9 -13.62 6.94 -2.00
N SER A 10 -12.47 6.34 -2.32
CA SER A 10 -12.31 5.49 -3.52
C SER A 10 -11.75 4.09 -3.25
N GLY A 11 -11.70 3.66 -1.99
CA GLY A 11 -11.08 2.37 -1.62
C GLY A 11 -9.56 2.31 -1.81
N ILE A 12 -8.92 3.40 -2.25
CA ILE A 12 -7.48 3.48 -2.53
C ILE A 12 -6.74 4.15 -1.36
N GLU A 13 -5.90 3.37 -0.69
CA GLU A 13 -5.01 3.81 0.38
C GLU A 13 -3.58 3.96 -0.12
N ILE A 14 -2.92 5.03 0.34
CA ILE A 14 -1.52 5.32 0.04
C ILE A 14 -0.73 5.42 1.35
N LEU A 15 0.33 4.63 1.46
CA LEU A 15 1.21 4.56 2.63
C LEU A 15 2.64 4.93 2.26
N LEU A 16 3.34 5.59 3.19
CA LEU A 16 4.79 5.75 3.14
C LEU A 16 5.42 5.12 4.39
N HIS A 17 6.34 4.19 4.15
CA HIS A 17 7.15 3.58 5.19
C HIS A 17 8.57 4.16 5.18
N ASN A 18 9.02 4.65 6.34
CA ASN A 18 10.43 4.84 6.65
C ASN A 18 11.00 3.53 7.22
N LEU A 19 11.72 2.78 6.40
CA LEU A 19 12.26 1.48 6.79
C LEU A 19 13.60 1.58 7.55
N ALA A 20 14.09 2.80 7.80
CA ALA A 20 15.18 3.02 8.75
C ALA A 20 14.73 2.87 10.23
N ASP A 21 13.42 3.00 10.51
CA ASP A 21 12.80 2.64 11.80
C ASP A 21 11.66 1.62 11.56
N PRO A 22 11.98 0.33 11.35
CA PRO A 22 10.98 -0.68 11.00
C PRO A 22 9.84 -0.82 12.01
N SER A 23 10.13 -0.57 13.30
CA SER A 23 9.16 -0.67 14.40
C SER A 23 8.11 0.45 14.38
N HIS A 24 8.43 1.60 13.78
CA HIS A 24 7.51 2.73 13.62
C HIS A 24 7.46 3.26 12.19
N SER A 25 7.56 2.37 11.23
CA SER A 25 7.87 2.75 9.86
C SER A 25 6.77 3.54 9.17
N LEU A 26 5.48 3.36 9.50
CA LEU A 26 4.40 4.05 8.80
C LEU A 26 4.36 5.55 9.15
N ILE A 27 4.85 6.40 8.25
CA ILE A 27 4.99 7.86 8.46
C ILE A 27 3.98 8.69 7.67
N VAL A 28 3.34 8.12 6.64
CA VAL A 28 2.22 8.75 5.92
C VAL A 28 1.16 7.70 5.69
N LEU A 29 -0.10 8.06 5.94
CA LEU A 29 -1.28 7.24 5.76
C LEU A 29 -2.38 8.13 5.18
N GLU A 30 -2.83 7.83 3.97
CA GLU A 30 -3.91 8.54 3.28
C GLU A 30 -5.01 7.53 2.91
N ASN A 31 -6.27 7.91 3.16
CA ASN A 31 -7.49 7.12 2.89
C ASN A 31 -7.54 5.73 3.56
N ASN A 32 -7.10 5.62 4.83
CA ASN A 32 -7.02 4.38 5.61
C ASN A 32 -8.16 3.36 5.40
N VAL A 33 -7.93 2.34 4.56
CA VAL A 33 -8.90 1.25 4.29
C VAL A 33 -8.47 -0.06 4.94
N THR A 34 -7.18 -0.21 5.23
CA THR A 34 -6.63 -1.43 5.82
C THR A 34 -6.67 -1.43 7.35
N GLY A 35 -7.14 -0.34 7.97
CA GLY A 35 -7.26 -0.20 9.43
C GLY A 35 -5.92 0.05 10.14
N ARG A 36 -4.93 0.55 9.40
CA ARG A 36 -3.58 0.84 9.91
C ARG A 36 -3.55 2.18 10.65
N HIS A 37 -2.55 2.37 11.49
CA HIS A 37 -2.34 3.62 12.23
C HIS A 37 -0.94 4.17 11.95
N LEU A 38 -0.80 5.49 11.97
CA LEU A 38 0.52 6.12 11.92
C LEU A 38 1.41 5.54 13.02
N ARG A 39 2.69 5.34 12.68
CA ARG A 39 3.70 4.65 13.48
C ARG A 39 3.50 3.15 13.64
N ASP A 40 2.54 2.53 12.97
CA ASP A 40 2.52 1.08 12.91
C ASP A 40 3.82 0.56 12.26
N GLY A 41 4.43 -0.44 12.90
CA GLY A 41 5.61 -1.11 12.40
C GLY A 41 5.33 -2.01 11.19
N THR A 42 6.38 -2.43 10.49
CA THR A 42 6.29 -3.47 9.47
C THR A 42 6.90 -4.75 9.99
N THR A 43 6.10 -5.80 10.21
CA THR A 43 6.62 -7.05 10.77
C THR A 43 7.63 -7.72 9.83
N ASN A 44 7.31 -7.79 8.52
CA ASN A 44 8.12 -8.54 7.54
C ASN A 44 8.43 -7.78 6.25
N LEU A 45 7.99 -6.51 6.10
CA LEU A 45 8.07 -5.80 4.82
C LEU A 45 9.52 -5.61 4.34
N LEU A 46 10.41 -5.14 5.23
CA LEU A 46 11.82 -4.92 4.88
C LEU A 46 12.52 -6.23 4.48
N ILE A 47 12.20 -7.33 5.15
CA ILE A 47 12.78 -8.65 4.84
C ILE A 47 12.30 -9.14 3.48
N ASP A 48 11.01 -9.05 3.20
CA ASP A 48 10.42 -9.43 1.91
C ASP A 48 10.99 -8.60 0.76
N LEU A 49 11.11 -7.28 0.94
CA LEU A 49 11.69 -6.39 -0.07
C LEU A 49 13.17 -6.69 -0.33
N LYS A 50 13.97 -6.97 0.71
CA LYS A 50 15.37 -7.39 0.54
C LYS A 50 15.49 -8.70 -0.21
N LYS A 51 14.64 -9.70 0.12
CA LYS A 51 14.63 -10.98 -0.58
C LYS A 51 14.30 -10.81 -2.06
N ARG A 52 13.24 -10.08 -2.37
CA ARG A 52 12.81 -9.79 -3.75
C ARG A 52 13.88 -9.04 -4.54
N GLN A 53 14.55 -8.07 -3.92
CA GLN A 53 15.67 -7.37 -4.54
C GLN A 53 16.80 -8.32 -4.97
N LEU A 54 17.15 -9.31 -4.13
CA LEU A 54 18.16 -10.33 -4.46
C LEU A 54 17.72 -11.26 -5.59
N LEU A 55 16.41 -11.48 -5.73
CA LEU A 55 15.82 -12.31 -6.77
C LEU A 55 15.44 -11.53 -8.04
N HIS A 56 15.68 -10.22 -8.08
CA HIS A 56 15.22 -9.33 -9.15
C HIS A 56 13.69 -9.39 -9.38
N GLU A 57 12.93 -9.51 -8.29
CA GLU A 57 11.48 -9.58 -8.29
C GLU A 57 10.85 -8.27 -7.79
N ASP A 58 9.69 -7.92 -8.32
CA ASP A 58 8.88 -6.80 -7.82
C ASP A 58 7.80 -7.29 -6.85
N LYS A 59 7.32 -6.41 -5.97
CA LYS A 59 6.18 -6.67 -5.06
C LYS A 59 4.91 -5.98 -5.57
N LEU A 60 4.42 -6.45 -6.72
CA LEU A 60 3.28 -5.87 -7.45
C LEU A 60 2.05 -6.79 -7.38
N ASN A 61 0.87 -6.19 -7.37
CA ASN A 61 -0.45 -6.85 -7.51
C ASN A 61 -0.65 -8.09 -6.60
N TYR A 62 -0.08 -8.08 -5.40
CA TYR A 62 -0.27 -9.17 -4.45
C TYR A 62 -1.59 -9.01 -3.70
N GLU A 63 -2.13 -10.12 -3.22
CA GLU A 63 -3.38 -10.12 -2.45
C GLU A 63 -3.08 -10.05 -0.96
N LEU A 64 -3.89 -9.28 -0.25
CA LEU A 64 -3.94 -9.23 1.20
C LEU A 64 -5.40 -9.40 1.63
N ASN A 65 -5.65 -10.25 2.61
CA ASN A 65 -6.99 -10.46 3.17
C ASN A 65 -7.00 -9.95 4.61
N ILE A 66 -7.95 -9.08 4.93
CA ILE A 66 -8.18 -8.58 6.29
C ILE A 66 -9.65 -8.85 6.65
N GLY A 67 -9.88 -9.82 7.53
CA GLY A 67 -11.23 -10.32 7.80
C GLY A 67 -11.87 -10.87 6.52
N ALA A 68 -13.04 -10.34 6.16
CA ALA A 68 -13.77 -10.71 4.94
C ALA A 68 -13.41 -9.87 3.70
N ARG A 69 -12.58 -8.82 3.86
CA ARG A 69 -12.21 -7.91 2.76
C ARG A 69 -10.91 -8.35 2.09
N ARG A 70 -10.85 -8.15 0.78
CA ARG A 70 -9.72 -8.49 -0.09
C ARG A 70 -9.11 -7.22 -0.65
N PHE A 71 -7.79 -7.16 -0.64
CA PHE A 71 -7.04 -6.00 -1.11
C PHE A 71 -6.06 -6.42 -2.20
N LYS A 72 -5.94 -5.59 -3.24
CA LYS A 72 -4.84 -5.63 -4.20
C LYS A 72 -3.80 -4.61 -3.78
N CYS A 73 -2.57 -5.06 -3.62
CA CYS A 73 -1.51 -4.26 -3.04
C CYS A 73 -0.30 -4.19 -3.96
N THR A 74 0.34 -3.03 -3.98
CA THR A 74 1.62 -2.78 -4.63
C THR A 74 2.54 -2.11 -3.64
N THR A 75 3.78 -2.60 -3.52
CA THR A 75 4.83 -1.99 -2.71
C THR A 75 6.01 -1.64 -3.60
N ILE A 76 6.34 -0.36 -3.65
CA ILE A 76 7.46 0.17 -4.42
C ILE A 76 8.59 0.51 -3.45
N PRO A 77 9.73 -0.20 -3.48
CA PRO A 77 10.85 0.10 -2.59
C PRO A 77 11.51 1.44 -2.96
N ILE A 78 11.93 2.19 -1.95
CA ILE A 78 12.77 3.38 -2.10
C ILE A 78 14.20 2.98 -1.80
N LEU A 79 15.08 3.13 -2.79
CA LEU A 79 16.47 2.75 -2.70
C LEU A 79 17.38 3.97 -2.58
N ARG A 80 18.43 3.84 -1.77
CA ARG A 80 19.59 4.74 -1.76
C ARG A 80 20.84 3.95 -2.11
N LYS A 81 21.67 4.51 -2.99
CA LYS A 81 22.88 3.87 -3.52
C LYS A 81 23.75 3.23 -2.43
N ASP A 82 23.95 3.92 -1.32
CA ASP A 82 24.86 3.47 -0.25
C ASP A 82 24.17 2.73 0.90
N PHE A 83 22.83 2.75 0.96
CA PHE A 83 22.06 2.22 2.10
C PHE A 83 21.09 1.10 1.72
N GLY A 84 20.91 0.82 0.42
CA GLY A 84 19.92 -0.12 -0.06
C GLY A 84 18.49 0.40 0.16
N ILE A 85 17.60 -0.49 0.63
CA ILE A 85 16.18 -0.18 0.82
C ILE A 85 16.01 0.66 2.10
N VAL A 86 15.57 1.91 1.94
CA VAL A 86 15.39 2.85 3.05
C VAL A 86 13.92 3.19 3.33
N GLY A 87 13.02 2.83 2.42
CA GLY A 87 11.60 3.09 2.55
C GLY A 87 10.79 2.29 1.55
N ALA A 88 9.47 2.47 1.62
CA ALA A 88 8.56 1.90 0.63
C ALA A 88 7.31 2.76 0.50
N ILE A 89 6.79 2.88 -0.72
CA ILE A 89 5.45 3.39 -0.98
C ILE A 89 4.53 2.20 -1.16
N CYS A 90 3.44 2.13 -0.41
CA CYS A 90 2.41 1.12 -0.63
C CYS A 90 1.16 1.77 -1.21
N ILE A 91 0.57 1.12 -2.20
CA ILE A 91 -0.74 1.46 -2.75
C ILE A 91 -1.61 0.23 -2.56
N ASN A 92 -2.66 0.38 -1.76
CA ASN A 92 -3.58 -0.69 -1.43
C ASN A 92 -4.96 -0.31 -1.96
N ILE A 93 -5.59 -1.23 -2.68
CA ILE A 93 -6.92 -1.04 -3.26
C ILE A 93 -7.83 -2.08 -2.63
N ASP A 94 -8.90 -1.61 -2.02
CA ASP A 94 -9.98 -2.46 -1.55
C ASP A 94 -10.74 -3.04 -2.75
N ALA A 95 -10.56 -4.33 -3.02
CA ALA A 95 -11.16 -4.98 -4.17
C ALA A 95 -12.67 -5.19 -4.00
N ASN A 96 -13.17 -5.17 -2.75
CA ASN A 96 -14.60 -5.22 -2.47
C ASN A 96 -15.27 -3.88 -2.80
N ASP A 97 -14.60 -2.75 -2.58
CA ASP A 97 -15.15 -1.43 -2.93
C ASP A 97 -15.48 -1.32 -4.43
N LEU A 98 -14.61 -1.88 -5.27
CA LEU A 98 -14.83 -1.98 -6.72
C LEU A 98 -16.08 -2.80 -7.08
N THR A 99 -16.32 -3.93 -6.42
CA THR A 99 -17.48 -4.79 -6.73
C THR A 99 -18.77 -4.31 -6.10
N ASP A 100 -18.68 -3.77 -4.89
CA ASP A 100 -19.84 -3.50 -4.04
C ASP A 100 -20.38 -2.09 -4.30
N GLU A 101 -19.52 -1.11 -4.60
CA GLU A 101 -19.94 0.28 -4.82
C GLU A 101 -19.84 0.74 -6.27
N VAL A 102 -18.76 0.37 -6.98
CA VAL A 102 -18.53 0.86 -8.35
C VAL A 102 -19.33 0.07 -9.37
N MET A 103 -19.24 -1.27 -9.37
CA MET A 103 -19.93 -2.11 -10.36
C MET A 103 -21.47 -2.11 -10.25
N GLN A 104 -22.03 -1.65 -9.13
CA GLN A 104 -23.48 -1.58 -8.94
C GLN A 104 -24.13 -0.32 -9.56
N SER A 105 -23.35 0.64 -10.06
CA SER A 105 -23.91 1.84 -10.69
C SER A 105 -23.20 2.20 -11.99
N LYS A 106 -23.97 2.31 -13.07
CA LYS A 106 -23.46 2.63 -14.41
C LYS A 106 -22.74 4.00 -14.44
N GLU A 107 -23.23 4.94 -13.64
CA GLU A 107 -22.69 6.30 -13.52
C GLU A 107 -21.30 6.34 -12.85
N ARG A 108 -21.00 5.44 -11.91
CA ARG A 108 -19.66 5.35 -11.29
C ARG A 108 -18.65 4.56 -12.12
N ILE A 109 -19.10 3.74 -13.06
CA ILE A 109 -18.22 3.02 -14.00
C ILE A 109 -17.67 3.98 -15.07
N GLU A 110 -18.43 5.03 -15.40
CA GLU A 110 -18.14 5.95 -16.52
C GLU A 110 -17.50 7.29 -16.08
N ALA A 111 -17.29 7.52 -14.78
CA ALA A 111 -16.73 8.75 -14.19
C ALA A 111 -15.21 8.67 -13.93
#